data_AF-A0A924Y6Q0-F1
#
_entry.id   AF-A0A924Y6Q0-F1
#
_cell.length_a   1.000
_cell.length_b   1.000
_cell.length_c   1.000
_cell.angle_alpha   90.00
_cell.angle_beta   90.00
_cell.angle_gamma   90.00
#
_symmetry.space_group_name_H-M   'P 1'
#
loop_
_entity.id
_entity.type
_entity.pdbx_description
1 polymer ?
#
loop_
_entity_poly.entity_id
_entity_poly.type
_entity_poly.pdbx_seq_one_letter_code
_entity_poly.pdbx_strand_id
1 'polypeptide(L)'
;PHTADETIKSGKVAVRTLKTKAGNIIRFTDEAGKEKIEIIDAKQGTTITLDGTQKSLTITCEGDMTLSAEKGNFTVKAKAVKVESTSTLDLKATGPASLESSATVKVKGTMVNIN
;
A
#
# COMPACT_ATOMS: atom_id res chain seq x y z
N PRO A 1 -18.45 -3.60 14.38
CA PRO A 1 -18.30 -4.92 15.03
C PRO A 1 -18.92 -5.93 14.07
N HIS A 2 -18.23 -7.02 13.75
CA HIS A 2 -18.87 -8.07 12.96
C HIS A 2 -19.94 -8.74 13.81
N THR A 3 -21.03 -9.15 13.18
CA THR A 3 -22.04 -9.95 13.87
C THR A 3 -21.48 -11.35 14.16
N ALA A 4 -22.11 -12.08 15.09
CA ALA A 4 -21.74 -13.47 15.34
C ALA A 4 -21.83 -14.32 14.04
N ASP A 5 -22.79 -14.01 13.18
CA ASP A 5 -23.03 -14.70 11.89
C ASP A 5 -21.94 -14.42 10.84
N GLU A 6 -21.33 -13.23 10.86
CA GLU A 6 -20.17 -12.92 10.02
C GLU A 6 -18.88 -13.59 10.55
N THR A 7 -18.82 -13.83 11.86
CA THR A 7 -17.65 -14.42 12.52
C THR A 7 -17.63 -15.94 12.41
N ILE A 8 -18.80 -16.58 12.47
CA ILE A 8 -18.97 -18.03 12.41
C ILE A 8 -19.92 -18.38 11.26
N LYS A 9 -19.38 -18.97 10.19
CA LYS A 9 -20.15 -19.39 9.02
C LYS A 9 -20.16 -20.92 8.94
N SER A 10 -21.35 -21.51 8.98
CA SER A 10 -21.54 -22.98 8.95
C SER A 10 -20.72 -23.74 10.01
N GLY A 11 -20.64 -23.18 11.22
CA GLY A 11 -19.89 -23.76 12.34
C GLY A 11 -18.36 -23.60 12.24
N LYS A 12 -17.84 -22.92 11.22
CA LYS A 12 -16.42 -22.57 11.08
C LYS A 12 -16.20 -21.10 11.40
N VAL A 13 -15.12 -20.79 12.09
CA VAL A 13 -14.70 -19.40 12.32
C VAL A 13 -14.17 -18.84 11.01
N ALA A 14 -14.94 -17.95 10.37
CA ALA A 14 -14.60 -17.34 9.09
C ALA A 14 -13.81 -16.04 9.25
N VAL A 15 -13.98 -15.33 10.37
CA VAL A 15 -13.30 -14.06 10.65
C VAL A 15 -12.74 -14.07 12.07
N ARG A 16 -11.51 -13.61 12.25
CA ARG A 16 -10.90 -13.31 13.56
C ARG A 16 -10.53 -11.84 13.60
N THR A 17 -10.91 -11.14 14.66
CA THR A 17 -10.69 -9.70 14.81
C THR A 17 -10.09 -9.38 16.17
N LEU A 18 -8.99 -8.62 16.20
CA LEU A 18 -8.50 -7.91 17.37
C LEU A 18 -8.94 -6.46 17.24
N LYS A 19 -9.80 -5.98 18.14
CA LYS A 19 -10.27 -4.59 18.16
C LYS A 19 -9.92 -3.92 19.49
N THR A 20 -9.28 -2.75 19.43
CA THR A 20 -8.99 -1.96 20.63
C THR A 20 -10.22 -1.15 21.08
N LYS A 21 -10.25 -0.69 22.34
CA LYS A 21 -11.29 0.22 22.85
C LYS A 21 -11.40 1.50 21.98
N ALA A 22 -10.26 1.99 21.49
CA ALA A 22 -10.20 3.18 20.65
C ALA A 22 -10.71 2.93 19.22
N GLY A 23 -10.85 1.67 18.80
CA GLY A 23 -11.45 1.30 17.51
C GLY A 23 -10.50 0.75 16.46
N ASN A 24 -9.19 0.70 16.72
CA ASN A 24 -8.21 0.10 15.79
C ASN A 24 -8.49 -1.41 15.63
N ILE A 25 -8.30 -1.92 14.42
CA ILE A 25 -8.64 -3.30 14.04
C ILE A 25 -7.43 -3.98 13.39
N ILE A 26 -7.18 -5.21 13.81
CA ILE A 26 -6.44 -6.21 13.02
C ILE A 26 -7.43 -7.33 12.71
N ARG A 27 -7.61 -7.69 11.44
CA ARG A 27 -8.59 -8.66 10.98
C ARG A 27 -7.96 -9.72 10.09
N PHE A 28 -8.37 -10.97 10.31
CA PHE A 28 -8.06 -12.11 9.47
C PHE A 28 -9.38 -12.69 8.97
N THR A 29 -9.56 -12.75 7.66
CA THR A 29 -10.71 -13.36 7.00
C THR A 29 -10.23 -14.63 6.31
N ASP A 30 -10.76 -15.79 6.72
CA ASP A 30 -10.49 -17.13 6.19
C ASP A 30 -11.72 -17.70 5.46
N GLU A 31 -12.66 -16.85 5.04
CA GLU A 31 -13.77 -17.28 4.18
C GLU A 31 -13.22 -17.62 2.79
N ALA A 32 -13.54 -18.82 2.30
CA ALA A 32 -13.08 -19.30 1.00
C ALA A 32 -13.40 -18.31 -0.13
N GLY A 33 -12.38 -17.91 -0.88
CA GLY A 33 -12.48 -16.93 -1.97
C GLY A 33 -12.60 -15.46 -1.51
N LYS A 34 -12.39 -15.17 -0.23
CA LYS A 34 -12.36 -13.81 0.35
C LYS A 34 -11.23 -13.67 1.38
N GLU A 35 -10.19 -14.45 1.25
CA GLU A 35 -9.11 -14.53 2.23
C GLU A 35 -8.36 -13.20 2.28
N LYS A 36 -8.32 -12.55 3.47
CA LYS A 36 -7.73 -11.22 3.65
C LYS A 36 -7.11 -11.04 5.02
N ILE A 37 -6.07 -10.22 5.09
CA ILE A 37 -5.52 -9.68 6.35
C ILE A 37 -5.58 -8.16 6.27
N GLU A 38 -6.15 -7.53 7.28
CA GLU A 38 -6.36 -6.08 7.32
C GLU A 38 -5.85 -5.48 8.63
N ILE A 39 -5.18 -4.34 8.54
CA ILE A 39 -4.87 -3.43 9.67
C ILE A 39 -5.54 -2.10 9.36
N ILE A 40 -6.45 -1.68 10.22
CA ILE A 40 -7.32 -0.52 9.98
C ILE A 40 -7.29 0.37 11.23
N ASP A 41 -6.98 1.65 11.04
CA ASP A 41 -7.02 2.63 12.12
C ASP A 41 -8.48 2.92 12.54
N ALA A 42 -8.65 3.49 13.73
CA ALA A 42 -9.98 3.77 14.27
C ALA A 42 -10.81 4.75 13.43
N LYS A 43 -10.15 5.65 12.68
CA LYS A 43 -10.82 6.63 11.82
C LYS A 43 -11.04 6.13 10.39
N GLN A 44 -10.48 4.97 10.06
CA GLN A 44 -10.50 4.35 8.72
C GLN A 44 -9.83 5.20 7.63
N GLY A 45 -8.97 6.15 8.04
CA GLY A 45 -8.18 6.97 7.13
C GLY A 45 -6.86 6.30 6.73
N THR A 46 -6.41 5.27 7.45
CA THR A 46 -5.17 4.54 7.16
C THR A 46 -5.40 3.04 7.21
N THR A 47 -5.03 2.33 6.14
CA THR A 47 -5.23 0.87 6.03
C THR A 47 -4.02 0.15 5.44
N ILE A 48 -3.82 -1.09 5.85
CA ILE A 48 -2.95 -2.07 5.20
C ILE A 48 -3.79 -3.31 4.92
N THR A 49 -3.84 -3.76 3.67
CA THR A 49 -4.63 -4.91 3.23
C THR A 49 -3.77 -5.88 2.43
N LEU A 50 -3.70 -7.12 2.88
CA LEU A 50 -3.20 -8.26 2.11
C LEU A 50 -4.41 -9.04 1.63
N ASP A 51 -4.63 -9.08 0.32
CA ASP A 51 -5.75 -9.78 -0.31
C ASP A 51 -5.23 -11.07 -0.95
N GLY A 52 -5.53 -12.21 -0.32
CA GLY A 52 -5.10 -13.52 -0.78
C GLY A 52 -5.81 -13.96 -2.06
N THR A 53 -7.05 -13.52 -2.26
CA THR A 53 -7.84 -13.81 -3.46
C THR A 53 -7.27 -13.10 -4.69
N GLN A 54 -6.93 -11.81 -4.55
CA GLN A 54 -6.36 -11.00 -5.62
C GLN A 54 -4.83 -11.09 -5.70
N LYS A 55 -4.18 -11.70 -4.70
CA LYS A 55 -2.72 -11.77 -4.54
C LYS A 55 -2.08 -10.37 -4.54
N SER A 56 -2.69 -9.44 -3.81
CA SER A 56 -2.29 -8.03 -3.79
C SER A 56 -2.02 -7.51 -2.38
N LEU A 57 -1.13 -6.52 -2.28
CA LEU A 57 -0.91 -5.71 -1.09
C LEU A 57 -1.34 -4.27 -1.40
N THR A 58 -2.08 -3.65 -0.48
CA THR A 58 -2.50 -2.25 -0.58
C THR A 58 -2.24 -1.54 0.73
N ILE A 59 -1.64 -0.36 0.67
CA ILE A 59 -1.44 0.54 1.81
C ILE A 59 -2.04 1.88 1.41
N THR A 60 -2.95 2.41 2.22
CA THR A 60 -3.58 3.72 1.99
C THR A 60 -3.49 4.57 3.24
N CYS A 61 -3.36 5.88 3.06
CA CYS A 61 -3.54 6.88 4.11
C CYS A 61 -4.12 8.17 3.51
N GLU A 62 -4.98 8.85 4.26
CA GLU A 62 -5.49 10.19 3.90
C GLU A 62 -4.48 11.30 4.18
N GLY A 63 -3.61 11.10 5.17
CA GLY A 63 -2.52 12.02 5.53
C GLY A 63 -1.19 11.66 4.86
N ASP A 64 -0.10 12.12 5.47
CA ASP A 64 1.25 11.90 4.96
C ASP A 64 1.70 10.44 5.11
N MET A 65 2.44 9.93 4.10
CA MET A 65 3.09 8.62 4.12
C MET A 65 4.61 8.79 3.98
N THR A 66 5.37 8.14 4.86
CA THR A 66 6.84 8.08 4.77
C THR A 66 7.30 6.64 4.70
N LEU A 67 8.15 6.33 3.71
CA LEU A 67 8.83 5.05 3.53
C LEU A 67 10.34 5.32 3.52
N SER A 68 11.08 4.86 4.54
CA SER A 68 12.50 5.18 4.70
C SER A 68 13.37 3.95 4.97
N ALA A 69 14.60 3.99 4.46
CA ALA A 69 15.65 3.00 4.70
C ALA A 69 16.98 3.73 4.95
N GLU A 70 17.07 4.50 6.05
CA GLU A 70 18.15 5.47 6.29
C GLU A 70 19.58 4.92 6.24
N LYS A 71 19.74 3.63 6.54
CA LYS A 71 21.05 2.96 6.57
C LYS A 71 21.18 1.86 5.51
N GLY A 72 20.19 1.73 4.62
CA GLY A 72 20.06 0.58 3.73
C GLY A 72 19.60 0.95 2.33
N ASN A 73 19.38 -0.07 1.52
CA ASN A 73 18.92 0.08 0.14
C ASN A 73 17.40 -0.05 0.07
N PHE A 74 16.75 0.83 -0.69
CA PHE A 74 15.35 0.70 -1.06
C PHE A 74 15.24 0.34 -2.54
N THR A 75 14.78 -0.88 -2.84
CA THR A 75 14.70 -1.40 -4.22
C THR A 75 13.25 -1.69 -4.61
N VAL A 76 12.82 -1.19 -5.76
CA VAL A 76 11.50 -1.47 -6.34
C VAL A 76 11.68 -2.24 -7.64
N LYS A 77 11.16 -3.47 -7.71
CA LYS A 77 11.13 -4.31 -8.91
C LYS A 77 9.69 -4.67 -9.23
N ALA A 78 9.19 -4.26 -10.39
CA ALA A 78 7.83 -4.53 -10.83
C ALA A 78 7.75 -4.62 -12.35
N LYS A 79 6.71 -5.27 -12.87
CA LYS A 79 6.40 -5.29 -14.31
C LYS A 79 6.14 -3.89 -14.86
N ALA A 80 5.47 -3.04 -14.07
CA ALA A 80 5.21 -1.64 -14.37
C ALA A 80 5.20 -0.84 -13.07
N VAL A 81 5.64 0.42 -13.14
CA VAL A 81 5.60 1.37 -12.02
C VAL A 81 4.93 2.65 -12.51
N LYS A 82 3.92 3.11 -11.77
CA LYS A 82 3.25 4.40 -12.00
C LYS A 82 3.41 5.25 -10.74
N VAL A 83 3.97 6.45 -10.90
CA VAL A 83 4.08 7.46 -9.84
C VAL A 83 3.35 8.70 -10.32
N GLU A 84 2.43 9.21 -9.52
CA GLU A 84 1.60 10.37 -9.84
C GLU A 84 1.59 11.31 -8.64
N SER A 85 1.89 12.58 -8.88
CA SER A 85 1.80 13.66 -7.90
C SER A 85 1.05 14.82 -8.55
N THR A 86 0.12 15.41 -7.81
CA THR A 86 -0.72 16.53 -8.28
C THR A 86 -0.09 17.90 -8.03
N SER A 87 0.96 17.96 -7.19
CA SER A 87 1.70 19.17 -6.89
C SER A 87 3.16 19.01 -7.34
N THR A 88 4.03 18.54 -6.45
CA THR A 88 5.47 18.47 -6.69
C THR A 88 5.92 17.02 -6.63
N LEU A 89 6.85 16.65 -7.52
CA LEU A 89 7.55 15.37 -7.49
C LEU A 89 9.06 15.66 -7.47
N ASP A 90 9.69 15.44 -6.31
CA ASP A 90 11.12 15.66 -6.11
C ASP A 90 11.87 14.32 -6.06
N LEU A 91 12.84 14.15 -6.97
CA LEU A 91 13.76 13.01 -6.98
C LEU A 91 15.19 13.53 -6.83
N LYS A 92 15.85 13.16 -5.72
CA LYS A 92 17.19 13.62 -5.40
C LYS A 92 18.14 12.45 -5.18
N ALA A 93 19.27 12.49 -5.88
CA ALA A 93 20.43 11.64 -5.62
C ALA A 93 21.62 12.54 -5.25
N THR A 94 22.38 12.15 -4.23
CA THR A 94 23.64 12.84 -3.87
C THR A 94 24.81 12.32 -4.70
N GLY A 95 24.79 11.04 -5.06
CA GLY A 95 25.67 10.45 -6.07
C GLY A 95 25.06 10.51 -7.47
N PRO A 96 25.67 9.79 -8.44
CA PRO A 96 25.13 9.69 -9.80
C PRO A 96 23.70 9.14 -9.81
N ALA A 97 22.85 9.72 -10.66
CA ALA A 97 21.54 9.18 -10.99
C ALA A 97 21.55 8.67 -12.44
N SER A 98 21.09 7.44 -12.67
CA SER A 98 20.92 6.87 -14.00
C SER A 98 19.44 6.64 -14.31
N LEU A 99 19.06 6.89 -15.56
CA LEU A 99 17.75 6.55 -16.10
C LEU A 99 17.96 5.86 -17.44
N GLU A 100 17.60 4.58 -17.50
CA GLU A 100 17.81 3.73 -18.67
C GLU A 100 16.47 3.22 -19.19
N SER A 101 16.28 3.31 -20.52
CA SER A 101 15.15 2.74 -21.24
C SER A 101 15.68 2.10 -22.51
N SER A 102 15.25 0.86 -22.79
CA SER A 102 15.58 0.18 -24.04
C SER A 102 14.79 0.73 -25.23
N ALA A 103 13.80 1.60 -24.97
CA ALA A 103 12.95 2.22 -25.98
C ALA A 103 13.02 3.74 -25.83
N THR A 104 11.88 4.39 -25.58
CA THR A 104 11.79 5.84 -25.52
C THR A 104 11.69 6.35 -24.09
N VAL A 105 12.24 7.53 -23.85
CA VAL A 105 12.01 8.34 -22.66
C VAL A 105 11.25 9.59 -23.09
N LYS A 106 10.13 9.89 -22.45
CA LYS A 106 9.30 11.06 -22.75
C LYS A 106 9.29 12.01 -21.56
N VAL A 107 9.85 13.20 -21.75
CA VAL A 107 9.85 14.27 -20.75
C VAL A 107 9.01 15.42 -21.30
N LYS A 108 8.03 15.88 -20.53
CA LYS A 108 7.19 17.02 -20.87
C LYS A 108 7.18 18.01 -19.72
N GLY A 109 7.55 19.24 -20.01
CA GLY A 109 7.43 20.38 -19.12
C GLY A 109 7.32 21.65 -19.96
N THR A 110 6.77 22.72 -19.39
CA THR A 110 6.81 24.04 -20.02
C THR A 110 8.25 24.51 -20.22
N MET A 111 9.14 24.13 -19.31
CA MET A 111 10.58 24.35 -19.37
C MET A 111 11.31 23.08 -18.91
N VAL A 112 12.34 22.69 -19.65
CA VAL A 112 13.26 21.62 -19.28
C VAL A 112 14.66 22.22 -19.23
N ASN A 113 15.29 22.18 -18.06
CA ASN A 113 16.65 22.68 -17.88
C ASN A 113 17.61 21.50 -17.83
N ILE A 114 18.59 21.51 -18.73
CA ILE A 114 19.68 20.54 -18.80
C ILE A 114 20.96 21.37 -18.89
N ASN A 115 21.83 21.25 -17.89
CA ASN A 115 23.15 21.88 -17.88
C ASN A 115 24.23 20.81 -17.87
#